data_AF-A0A2A6ZBV2-F1
#
_entry.id   AF-A0A2A6ZBV2-F1
#
_cell.length_a   1.000
_cell.length_b   1.000
_cell.length_c   1.000
_cell.angle_alpha   90.00
_cell.angle_beta   90.00
_cell.angle_gamma   90.00
#
_symmetry.space_group_name_H-M   'P 1'
#
loop_
_entity.id
_entity.type
_entity.pdbx_description
1 polymer ?
#
loop_
_entity_poly.entity_id
_entity_poly.type
_entity_poly.pdbx_seq_one_letter_code
_entity_poly.pdbx_strand_id
1 'polypeptide(L)'
;MENWKEEKVNAPKKGLWQRLAALAAAAALVLSLAGCSGLPSVPGGSADVVPNPSSAAAAVDTVDAPLEVHFIDVGQALSVLVECDGQFMLYDGGNVDDGSLIVSYLQSQGVEQLEYVFCSHAHEDHVGGLAAALAYFPAYHVYSPVADASTKCFQDFVKYTQQQGLQVEVPAVGTMWPLGGATVTMLGPVAQYSDTNDTSIVLRIDYGSTSFLLTGDMEKTAETDLVNSGANLRADVLQVGHHGSSTSTSYLFLNAVLPKMGIISCGVNNKYGHPHEETLSILRDAGVDVYRTDLQGTITIGSDGQNYTVGTEHFAADPALNPTDPAASSTAQQAYIGNVNSKKFHLPTCPNLPAEKNQILFSSYQEAVEAGYTPCSSCIK
;
A
#
# COMPACT_ATOMS: atom_id res chain seq x y z
N MET A 1 -64.53 -12.82 -32.34
CA MET A 1 -64.63 -14.12 -31.62
C MET A 1 -64.22 -15.20 -32.61
N GLU A 2 -62.94 -15.55 -32.63
CA GLU A 2 -62.46 -16.74 -33.33
C GLU A 2 -61.39 -17.39 -32.46
N ASN A 3 -61.62 -18.67 -32.18
CA ASN A 3 -60.87 -19.52 -31.27
C ASN A 3 -59.65 -20.12 -31.99
N TRP A 4 -58.47 -20.04 -31.39
CA TRP A 4 -57.38 -20.98 -31.67
C TRP A 4 -56.69 -21.41 -30.37
N LYS A 5 -56.52 -22.73 -30.26
CA LYS A 5 -55.98 -23.48 -29.13
C LYS A 5 -54.47 -23.41 -29.10
N GLU A 6 -53.91 -23.22 -27.90
CA GLU A 6 -52.49 -23.44 -27.61
C GLU A 6 -52.25 -24.89 -27.21
N GLU A 7 -51.15 -25.46 -27.71
CA GLU A 7 -50.54 -26.66 -27.16
C GLU A 7 -49.02 -26.50 -27.27
N LYS A 8 -48.31 -26.64 -26.14
CA LYS A 8 -47.12 -27.52 -26.01
C LYS A 8 -46.55 -27.56 -24.58
N VAL A 9 -46.59 -28.79 -24.05
CA VAL A 9 -45.50 -29.56 -23.43
C VAL A 9 -44.99 -29.13 -22.04
N ASN A 10 -45.45 -29.89 -21.05
CA ASN A 10 -44.82 -30.06 -19.74
C ASN A 10 -43.55 -30.91 -19.86
N ALA A 11 -42.43 -30.41 -19.34
CA ALA A 11 -41.26 -31.20 -18.97
C ALA A 11 -41.26 -31.43 -17.44
N PRO A 12 -40.95 -32.64 -16.94
CA PRO A 12 -41.07 -32.95 -15.52
C PRO A 12 -39.85 -32.45 -14.72
N LYS A 13 -40.13 -31.91 -13.53
CA LYS A 13 -39.15 -31.70 -12.46
C LYS A 13 -38.61 -33.06 -11.98
N LYS A 14 -37.28 -33.23 -12.05
CA LYS A 14 -36.49 -34.15 -11.21
C LYS A 14 -35.31 -33.30 -10.73
N GLY A 15 -35.00 -33.16 -9.45
CA GLY A 15 -35.12 -34.12 -8.36
C GLY A 15 -33.73 -34.19 -7.74
N LEU A 16 -33.48 -33.28 -6.80
CA LEU A 16 -32.23 -33.02 -6.09
C LEU A 16 -31.88 -34.17 -5.12
N TRP A 17 -31.61 -35.38 -5.60
CA TRP A 17 -31.06 -36.46 -4.78
C TRP A 17 -30.35 -37.46 -5.69
N GLN A 18 -29.02 -37.40 -5.77
CA GLN A 18 -28.12 -38.53 -6.08
C GLN A 18 -26.67 -38.03 -6.25
N ARG A 19 -25.99 -37.64 -5.16
CA ARG A 19 -24.51 -37.76 -5.01
C ARG A 19 -24.12 -37.76 -3.53
N LEU A 20 -24.49 -38.83 -2.83
CA LEU A 20 -23.89 -39.24 -1.55
C LEU A 20 -23.69 -40.76 -1.61
N ALA A 21 -22.54 -41.18 -2.13
CA ALA A 21 -21.97 -42.52 -1.92
C ALA A 21 -20.61 -42.59 -2.62
N ALA A 22 -19.53 -42.27 -1.92
CA ALA A 22 -18.23 -42.94 -1.99
C ALA A 22 -17.20 -42.06 -1.27
N LEU A 23 -16.85 -42.45 -0.03
CA LEU A 23 -15.48 -42.43 0.52
C LEU A 23 -15.54 -42.75 2.01
N ALA A 24 -15.67 -44.04 2.31
CA ALA A 24 -15.28 -44.61 3.58
C ALA A 24 -14.81 -46.04 3.31
N ALA A 25 -13.48 -46.22 3.20
CA ALA A 25 -12.73 -47.43 3.57
C ALA A 25 -11.33 -47.36 2.96
N ALA A 26 -10.32 -47.08 3.79
CA ALA A 26 -9.13 -47.92 3.93
C ALA A 26 -8.13 -47.23 4.88
N ALA A 27 -8.22 -47.58 6.16
CA ALA A 27 -7.11 -47.45 7.09
C ALA A 27 -6.70 -48.85 7.57
N ALA A 28 -5.38 -49.03 7.68
CA ALA A 28 -4.63 -49.94 8.54
C ALA A 28 -3.97 -51.22 7.95
N LEU A 29 -2.72 -51.39 8.43
CA LEU A 29 -1.86 -52.58 8.59
C LEU A 29 -1.04 -53.04 7.35
N VAL A 30 0.28 -53.31 7.35
CA VAL A 30 1.25 -53.95 8.30
C VAL A 30 2.68 -53.51 7.88
N LEU A 31 3.54 -52.95 8.75
CA LEU A 31 4.55 -53.55 9.65
C LEU A 31 5.83 -54.18 9.01
N SER A 32 6.97 -53.65 9.49
CA SER A 32 8.33 -54.21 9.64
C SER A 32 9.20 -54.57 8.43
N LEU A 33 10.39 -53.94 8.38
CA LEU A 33 11.67 -54.65 8.30
C LEU A 33 12.71 -53.92 9.17
N ALA A 34 13.20 -54.64 10.17
CA ALA A 34 14.36 -54.29 10.98
C ALA A 34 15.65 -54.62 10.22
N GLY A 35 16.68 -53.79 10.40
CA GLY A 35 18.05 -54.05 9.95
C GLY A 35 19.03 -53.40 10.92
N CYS A 36 19.54 -54.19 11.87
CA CYS A 36 20.52 -53.82 12.88
C CYS A 36 21.92 -53.61 12.29
N SER A 37 22.69 -52.67 12.85
CA SER A 37 24.15 -52.74 13.18
C SER A 37 24.71 -51.31 13.23
N GLY A 38 25.50 -50.86 14.19
CA GLY A 38 26.03 -51.38 15.43
C GLY A 38 26.79 -50.21 16.07
N LEU A 39 26.70 -50.04 17.39
CA LEU A 39 27.57 -49.13 18.13
C LEU A 39 28.91 -49.80 18.40
N PRO A 40 29.96 -49.00 18.59
CA PRO A 40 30.65 -49.07 19.87
C PRO A 40 30.87 -47.69 20.51
N SER A 41 30.55 -47.62 21.80
CA SER A 41 31.07 -46.69 22.80
C SER A 41 32.61 -46.84 22.91
N VAL A 42 33.43 -45.82 23.21
CA VAL A 42 33.78 -45.14 24.50
C VAL A 42 35.05 -44.24 24.20
N PRO A 43 35.63 -43.33 25.03
CA PRO A 43 35.14 -42.21 25.88
C PRO A 43 35.80 -40.83 25.56
N GLY A 44 35.22 -39.75 26.11
CA GLY A 44 35.96 -38.69 26.84
C GLY A 44 36.89 -37.72 26.08
N GLY A 45 36.49 -36.45 26.01
CA GLY A 45 37.39 -35.34 25.70
C GLY A 45 36.64 -34.01 25.57
N SER A 46 36.76 -33.15 26.58
CA SER A 46 36.33 -31.76 26.53
C SER A 46 37.10 -31.01 25.43
N ALA A 47 36.37 -30.40 24.51
CA ALA A 47 36.86 -29.28 23.70
C ALA A 47 35.64 -28.48 23.20
N ASP A 48 35.73 -27.18 23.38
CA ASP A 48 34.72 -26.17 23.08
C ASP A 48 34.18 -26.30 21.65
N VAL A 49 32.90 -26.65 21.54
CA VAL A 49 32.14 -26.49 20.29
C VAL A 49 31.39 -25.18 20.40
N VAL A 50 31.95 -24.16 19.76
CA VAL A 50 31.26 -22.92 19.42
C VAL A 50 29.99 -23.31 18.64
N PRO A 51 28.77 -22.95 19.10
CA PRO A 51 27.59 -23.20 18.30
C PRO A 51 27.65 -22.31 17.06
N ASN A 52 27.78 -22.96 15.92
CA ASN A 52 27.48 -22.46 14.60
C ASN A 52 26.04 -21.89 14.60
N PRO A 53 25.80 -20.59 14.38
CA PRO A 53 24.45 -20.09 14.18
C PRO A 53 24.04 -20.43 12.74
N SER A 54 23.63 -21.68 12.53
CA SER A 54 22.83 -22.06 11.37
C SER A 54 21.36 -21.89 11.73
N SER A 55 20.64 -21.21 10.84
CA SER A 55 19.19 -21.09 10.72
C SER A 55 18.45 -20.48 11.92
N ALA A 56 18.32 -19.16 11.90
CA ALA A 56 17.02 -18.55 12.11
C ALA A 56 16.70 -17.78 10.82
N ALA A 57 15.94 -18.40 9.92
CA ALA A 57 15.15 -17.62 8.98
C ALA A 57 14.32 -16.66 9.82
N ALA A 58 14.45 -15.35 9.58
CA ALA A 58 13.56 -14.37 10.18
C ALA A 58 12.14 -14.82 9.86
N ALA A 59 11.33 -15.07 10.90
CA ALA A 59 9.93 -15.34 10.73
C ALA A 59 9.33 -14.10 10.06
N VAL A 60 8.78 -14.27 8.86
CA VAL A 60 7.84 -13.31 8.30
C VAL A 60 6.64 -13.35 9.24
N ASP A 61 6.37 -12.25 9.95
CA ASP A 61 5.16 -12.11 10.73
C ASP A 61 3.98 -12.12 9.75
N THR A 62 3.43 -13.31 9.51
CA THR A 62 2.18 -13.45 8.76
C THR A 62 1.10 -12.84 9.63
N VAL A 63 0.54 -11.72 9.17
CA VAL A 63 -0.69 -11.22 9.73
C VAL A 63 -1.78 -12.21 9.30
N ASP A 64 -2.60 -12.64 10.24
CA ASP A 64 -3.79 -13.48 9.98
C ASP A 64 -4.96 -12.66 10.52
N ALA A 65 -5.54 -11.83 9.67
CA ALA A 65 -6.55 -10.86 10.04
C ALA A 65 -7.77 -10.89 9.10
N PRO A 66 -8.98 -10.57 9.61
CA PRO A 66 -10.19 -10.49 8.80
C PRO A 66 -10.13 -9.51 7.61
N LEU A 67 -9.37 -8.42 7.74
CA LEU A 67 -9.00 -7.53 6.65
C LEU A 67 -7.48 -7.50 6.54
N GLU A 68 -6.93 -7.72 5.35
CA GLU A 68 -5.52 -7.56 5.03
C GLU A 68 -5.34 -6.64 3.82
N VAL A 69 -4.35 -5.75 3.90
CA VAL A 69 -3.98 -4.81 2.83
C VAL A 69 -2.49 -4.96 2.57
N HIS A 70 -2.14 -5.49 1.40
CA HIS A 70 -0.77 -5.77 0.99
C HIS A 70 -0.32 -4.74 -0.04
N PHE A 71 0.66 -3.92 0.32
CA PHE A 71 1.39 -3.07 -0.60
C PHE A 71 2.54 -3.88 -1.17
N ILE A 72 2.31 -4.48 -2.33
CA ILE A 72 3.21 -5.45 -2.97
C ILE A 72 4.45 -4.71 -3.46
N ASP A 73 5.65 -5.24 -3.16
CA ASP A 73 6.89 -4.70 -3.72
C ASP A 73 7.04 -5.07 -5.20
N VAL A 74 6.53 -4.19 -6.06
CA VAL A 74 6.68 -4.19 -7.52
C VAL A 74 7.76 -3.21 -7.98
N GLY A 75 8.64 -2.78 -7.08
CA GLY A 75 9.65 -1.77 -7.38
C GLY A 75 9.07 -0.36 -7.58
N GLN A 76 9.49 0.34 -8.64
CA GLN A 76 9.00 1.69 -8.93
C GLN A 76 7.65 1.62 -9.67
N ALA A 77 6.63 1.22 -8.93
CA ALA A 77 5.27 0.99 -9.37
C ALA A 77 4.34 0.87 -8.16
N LEU A 78 3.04 0.69 -8.41
CA LEU A 78 2.05 0.45 -7.36
C LEU A 78 1.23 -0.81 -7.65
N SER A 79 1.08 -1.66 -6.64
CA SER A 79 0.05 -2.69 -6.62
C SER A 79 -0.37 -2.98 -5.18
N VAL A 80 -1.67 -2.96 -4.93
CA VAL A 80 -2.25 -3.16 -3.61
C VAL A 80 -3.32 -4.25 -3.69
N LEU A 81 -3.08 -5.36 -3.00
CA LEU A 81 -4.10 -6.39 -2.79
C LEU A 81 -4.83 -6.10 -1.48
N VAL A 82 -6.16 -6.16 -1.51
CA VAL A 82 -7.00 -6.09 -0.32
C VAL A 82 -7.79 -7.38 -0.21
N GLU A 83 -7.65 -8.09 0.90
CA GLU A 83 -8.49 -9.22 1.27
C GLU A 83 -9.40 -8.82 2.42
N CYS A 84 -10.69 -9.12 2.35
CA CYS A 84 -11.57 -9.06 3.51
C CYS A 84 -12.55 -10.23 3.52
N ASP A 85 -12.52 -11.02 4.60
CA ASP A 85 -13.37 -12.21 4.77
C ASP A 85 -13.34 -13.17 3.56
N GLY A 86 -12.17 -13.35 2.94
CA GLY A 86 -11.95 -14.19 1.76
C GLY A 86 -12.42 -13.60 0.42
N GLN A 87 -12.78 -12.30 0.39
CA GLN A 87 -13.02 -11.56 -0.85
C GLN A 87 -11.82 -10.69 -1.18
N PHE A 88 -11.45 -10.63 -2.47
CA PHE A 88 -10.25 -9.95 -2.91
C PHE A 88 -10.55 -8.78 -3.86
N MET A 89 -9.85 -7.67 -3.64
CA MET A 89 -9.80 -6.52 -4.52
C MET A 89 -8.35 -6.23 -4.88
N LEU A 90 -8.07 -5.96 -6.15
CA LEU A 90 -6.77 -5.49 -6.61
C LEU A 90 -6.86 -4.03 -7.02
N TYR A 91 -5.99 -3.18 -6.47
CA TYR A 91 -5.83 -1.78 -6.85
C TYR A 91 -4.43 -1.61 -7.44
N ASP A 92 -4.37 -1.35 -8.74
CA ASP A 92 -3.17 -1.34 -9.59
C ASP A 92 -2.39 -2.67 -9.61
N GLY A 93 -1.62 -2.85 -10.67
CA GLY A 93 -0.89 -4.10 -10.97
C GLY A 93 0.58 -3.90 -11.27
N GLY A 94 1.14 -2.73 -11.01
CA GLY A 94 2.51 -2.40 -11.38
C GLY A 94 2.75 -2.32 -12.89
N ASN A 95 4.01 -2.43 -13.30
CA ASN A 95 4.43 -2.42 -14.70
C ASN A 95 3.98 -3.68 -15.45
N VAL A 96 4.08 -3.66 -16.79
CA VAL A 96 3.82 -4.86 -17.61
C VAL A 96 4.73 -6.02 -17.20
N ASP A 97 6.00 -5.73 -16.91
CA ASP A 97 6.99 -6.73 -16.52
C ASP A 97 6.71 -7.35 -15.13
N ASP A 98 5.91 -6.66 -14.28
CA ASP A 98 5.50 -7.14 -12.96
C ASP A 98 4.37 -8.18 -13.05
N GLY A 99 3.75 -8.38 -14.21
CA GLY A 99 2.58 -9.25 -14.36
C GLY A 99 2.79 -10.69 -13.87
N SER A 100 3.99 -11.26 -14.04
CA SER A 100 4.29 -12.61 -13.53
C SER A 100 4.44 -12.64 -12.00
N LEU A 101 5.02 -11.59 -11.41
CA LEU A 101 5.11 -11.40 -9.97
C LEU A 101 3.71 -11.27 -9.38
N ILE A 102 2.88 -10.38 -9.93
CA ILE A 102 1.49 -10.18 -9.48
C ILE A 102 0.72 -11.50 -9.50
N VAL A 103 0.72 -12.22 -10.62
CA VAL A 103 0.01 -13.51 -10.69
C VAL A 103 0.52 -14.48 -9.61
N SER A 104 1.84 -14.61 -9.46
CA SER A 104 2.41 -15.50 -8.46
C SER A 104 2.09 -15.11 -7.01
N TYR A 105 2.03 -13.80 -6.73
CA TYR A 105 1.69 -13.27 -5.42
C TYR A 105 0.21 -13.51 -5.10
N LEU A 106 -0.71 -13.16 -6.02
CA LEU A 106 -2.13 -13.43 -5.85
C LEU A 106 -2.42 -14.93 -5.64
N GLN A 107 -1.72 -15.81 -6.36
CA GLN A 107 -1.82 -17.25 -6.14
C GLN A 107 -1.34 -17.67 -4.73
N SER A 108 -0.27 -17.06 -4.22
CA SER A 108 0.27 -17.38 -2.89
C SER A 108 -0.67 -16.92 -1.77
N GLN A 109 -1.44 -15.85 -2.01
CA GLN A 109 -2.51 -15.38 -1.12
C GLN A 109 -3.83 -16.17 -1.29
N GLY A 110 -3.86 -17.19 -2.14
CA GLY A 110 -5.06 -18.03 -2.32
C GLY A 110 -6.18 -17.35 -3.11
N VAL A 111 -5.88 -16.32 -3.91
CA VAL A 111 -6.86 -15.66 -4.77
C VAL A 111 -7.37 -16.65 -5.81
N GLU A 112 -8.68 -16.91 -5.79
CA GLU A 112 -9.36 -17.69 -6.84
C GLU A 112 -10.15 -16.77 -7.79
N GLN A 113 -10.58 -15.61 -7.30
CA GLN A 113 -11.36 -14.61 -8.02
C GLN A 113 -11.15 -13.23 -7.40
N LEU A 114 -11.28 -12.19 -8.22
CA LEU A 114 -11.23 -10.79 -7.80
C LEU A 114 -12.66 -10.21 -7.86
N GLU A 115 -13.17 -9.73 -6.73
CA GLU A 115 -14.44 -9.01 -6.71
C GLU A 115 -14.32 -7.72 -7.53
N TYR A 116 -13.23 -6.99 -7.29
CA TYR A 116 -12.93 -5.74 -7.97
C TYR A 116 -11.48 -5.67 -8.45
N VAL A 117 -11.30 -5.14 -9.66
CA VAL A 117 -10.00 -4.69 -10.16
C VAL A 117 -10.10 -3.19 -10.45
N PHE A 118 -9.31 -2.39 -9.75
CA PHE A 118 -9.22 -0.95 -9.94
C PHE A 118 -7.89 -0.61 -10.61
N CYS A 119 -7.98 0.16 -11.69
CA CYS A 119 -6.86 0.90 -12.27
C CYS A 119 -6.98 2.35 -11.78
N SER A 120 -6.01 2.82 -11.00
CA SER A 120 -5.99 4.18 -10.49
C SER A 120 -5.97 5.16 -11.66
N HIS A 121 -5.02 5.00 -12.57
CA HIS A 121 -4.88 5.79 -13.79
C HIS A 121 -4.06 5.04 -14.86
N ALA A 122 -4.02 5.60 -16.07
CA ALA A 122 -3.58 4.86 -17.26
C ALA A 122 -2.06 4.73 -17.46
N HIS A 123 -1.22 5.14 -16.49
CA HIS A 123 0.23 4.97 -16.61
C HIS A 123 0.65 3.50 -16.39
N GLU A 124 1.78 3.14 -17.01
CA GLU A 124 2.20 1.75 -17.14
C GLU A 124 2.52 1.09 -15.81
N ASP A 125 3.15 1.83 -14.90
CA ASP A 125 3.51 1.43 -13.54
C ASP A 125 2.31 1.23 -12.59
N HIS A 126 1.10 1.35 -13.13
CA HIS A 126 -0.17 1.11 -12.45
C HIS A 126 -1.03 0.09 -13.23
N VAL A 127 -1.31 0.35 -14.51
CA VAL A 127 -2.19 -0.50 -15.32
C VAL A 127 -1.50 -1.75 -15.87
N GLY A 128 -0.17 -1.76 -15.92
CA GLY A 128 0.63 -2.72 -16.69
C GLY A 128 0.34 -4.18 -16.33
N GLY A 129 0.53 -4.55 -15.06
CA GLY A 129 0.34 -5.93 -14.61
C GLY A 129 -1.12 -6.36 -14.46
N LEU A 130 -2.08 -5.42 -14.50
CA LEU A 130 -3.52 -5.75 -14.44
C LEU A 130 -3.96 -6.64 -15.60
N ALA A 131 -3.35 -6.47 -16.78
CA ALA A 131 -3.60 -7.33 -17.93
C ALA A 131 -3.26 -8.80 -17.64
N ALA A 132 -2.16 -9.07 -16.93
CA ALA A 132 -1.76 -10.42 -16.55
C ALA A 132 -2.68 -11.00 -15.46
N ALA A 133 -3.06 -10.18 -14.47
CA ALA A 133 -4.01 -10.56 -13.44
C ALA A 133 -5.35 -10.97 -14.05
N LEU A 134 -5.92 -10.16 -14.95
CA LEU A 134 -7.17 -10.45 -15.66
C LEU A 134 -7.05 -11.58 -16.70
N ALA A 135 -5.85 -11.92 -17.15
CA ALA A 135 -5.66 -13.11 -17.98
C ALA A 135 -5.74 -14.41 -17.16
N TYR A 136 -5.44 -14.33 -15.85
CA TYR A 136 -5.32 -15.50 -14.98
C TYR A 136 -6.54 -15.68 -14.05
N PHE A 137 -6.97 -14.62 -13.36
CA PHE A 137 -8.05 -14.66 -12.37
C PHE A 137 -9.35 -14.09 -12.96
N PRO A 138 -10.48 -14.79 -12.80
CA PRO A 138 -11.79 -14.20 -13.03
C PRO A 138 -11.99 -12.95 -12.16
N ALA A 139 -12.52 -11.88 -12.75
CA ALA A 139 -12.98 -10.69 -12.05
C ALA A 139 -14.51 -10.57 -12.17
N TYR A 140 -15.16 -9.88 -11.24
CA TYR A 140 -16.57 -9.49 -11.40
C TYR A 140 -16.74 -8.07 -11.92
N HIS A 141 -15.89 -7.15 -11.47
CA HIS A 141 -15.93 -5.75 -11.88
C HIS A 141 -14.53 -5.21 -12.15
N VAL A 142 -14.43 -4.35 -13.17
CA VAL A 142 -13.18 -3.69 -13.55
C VAL A 142 -13.42 -2.20 -13.71
N TYR A 143 -12.67 -1.40 -12.97
CA TYR A 143 -12.83 0.05 -12.90
C TYR A 143 -11.56 0.80 -13.32
N SER A 144 -11.74 1.97 -13.93
CA SER A 144 -10.67 2.87 -14.38
C SER A 144 -11.23 4.28 -14.52
N PRO A 145 -10.44 5.36 -14.38
CA PRO A 145 -10.96 6.72 -14.58
C PRO A 145 -11.33 7.01 -16.03
N VAL A 146 -10.83 6.20 -16.96
CA VAL A 146 -11.12 6.25 -18.40
C VAL A 146 -11.43 4.84 -18.93
N ALA A 147 -12.22 4.75 -20.00
CA ALA A 147 -12.53 3.48 -20.65
C ALA A 147 -11.55 3.12 -21.79
N ASP A 148 -10.77 4.09 -22.27
CA ASP A 148 -9.76 3.89 -23.32
C ASP A 148 -8.50 4.74 -23.07
N ALA A 149 -7.38 4.26 -23.61
CA ALA A 149 -6.13 5.00 -23.74
C ALA A 149 -5.32 4.44 -24.91
N SER A 150 -4.39 5.24 -25.43
CA SER A 150 -3.62 4.88 -26.63
C SER A 150 -2.45 3.92 -26.37
N THR A 151 -2.03 3.77 -25.10
CA THR A 151 -0.91 2.93 -24.71
C THR A 151 -1.23 1.44 -24.90
N LYS A 152 -0.20 0.65 -25.20
CA LYS A 152 -0.37 -0.79 -25.44
C LYS A 152 -0.81 -1.53 -24.17
N CYS A 153 -0.23 -1.19 -23.03
CA CYS A 153 -0.57 -1.79 -21.73
C CYS A 153 -2.05 -1.57 -21.38
N PHE A 154 -2.57 -0.35 -21.54
CA PHE A 154 -3.98 -0.05 -21.28
C PHE A 154 -4.91 -0.78 -22.25
N GLN A 155 -4.55 -0.86 -23.54
CA GLN A 155 -5.32 -1.65 -24.51
C GLN A 155 -5.36 -3.14 -24.17
N ASP A 156 -4.27 -3.69 -23.61
CA ASP A 156 -4.24 -5.08 -23.14
C ASP A 156 -5.11 -5.26 -21.88
N PHE A 157 -5.10 -4.32 -20.94
CA PHE A 157 -6.02 -4.29 -19.80
C PHE A 157 -7.51 -4.32 -20.25
N VAL A 158 -7.90 -3.46 -21.19
CA VAL A 158 -9.25 -3.46 -21.78
C VAL A 158 -9.54 -4.79 -22.50
N LYS A 159 -8.59 -5.30 -23.29
CA LYS A 159 -8.74 -6.55 -24.03
C LYS A 159 -9.00 -7.74 -23.09
N TYR A 160 -8.21 -7.90 -22.02
CA TYR A 160 -8.40 -9.03 -21.10
C TYR A 160 -9.67 -8.89 -20.26
N THR A 161 -10.07 -7.66 -19.91
CA THR A 161 -11.40 -7.38 -19.35
C THR A 161 -12.52 -7.90 -20.27
N GLN A 162 -12.45 -7.57 -21.56
CA GLN A 162 -13.45 -7.99 -22.56
C GLN A 162 -13.43 -9.50 -22.83
N GLN A 163 -12.28 -10.16 -22.72
CA GLN A 163 -12.19 -11.62 -22.86
C GLN A 163 -12.93 -12.36 -21.74
N GLN A 164 -13.11 -11.73 -20.58
CA GLN A 164 -13.97 -12.24 -19.51
C GLN A 164 -15.46 -11.90 -19.71
N GLY A 165 -15.82 -11.18 -20.78
CA GLY A 165 -17.19 -10.71 -21.02
C GLY A 165 -17.57 -9.45 -20.22
N LEU A 166 -16.59 -8.77 -19.62
CA LEU A 166 -16.78 -7.53 -18.87
C LEU A 166 -16.48 -6.30 -19.74
N GLN A 167 -16.75 -5.13 -19.18
CA GLN A 167 -16.31 -3.84 -19.70
C GLN A 167 -15.52 -3.12 -18.61
N VAL A 168 -14.64 -2.21 -19.02
CA VAL A 168 -14.02 -1.26 -18.08
C VAL A 168 -15.04 -0.19 -17.76
N GLU A 169 -15.40 -0.06 -16.49
CA GLU A 169 -16.39 0.89 -15.98
C GLU A 169 -15.70 2.13 -15.41
N VAL A 170 -16.28 3.31 -15.65
CA VAL A 170 -15.84 4.57 -15.03
C VAL A 170 -16.75 4.85 -13.83
N PRO A 171 -16.28 4.65 -12.58
CA PRO A 171 -17.14 4.81 -11.42
C PRO A 171 -17.42 6.28 -11.10
N ALA A 172 -18.60 6.56 -10.55
CA ALA A 172 -18.96 7.89 -10.07
C ALA A 172 -18.45 8.11 -8.64
N VAL A 173 -18.06 9.35 -8.31
CA VAL A 173 -17.73 9.76 -6.93
C VAL A 173 -18.92 9.47 -6.00
N GLY A 174 -18.61 8.93 -4.81
CA GLY A 174 -19.59 8.49 -3.82
C GLY A 174 -20.14 7.08 -4.05
N THR A 175 -19.72 6.38 -5.10
CA THR A 175 -20.02 4.95 -5.26
C THR A 175 -19.38 4.17 -4.11
N MET A 176 -20.13 3.23 -3.54
CA MET A 176 -19.68 2.38 -2.44
C MET A 176 -19.84 0.91 -2.83
N TRP A 177 -18.82 0.12 -2.52
CA TRP A 177 -18.79 -1.32 -2.76
C TRP A 177 -18.53 -2.07 -1.45
N PRO A 178 -19.27 -3.16 -1.17
CA PRO A 178 -18.90 -4.07 -0.09
C PRO A 178 -17.72 -4.94 -0.50
N LEU A 179 -16.78 -5.17 0.41
CA LEU A 179 -15.73 -6.18 0.25
C LEU A 179 -15.63 -6.94 1.58
N GLY A 180 -16.22 -8.12 1.66
CA GLY A 180 -16.43 -8.80 2.94
C GLY A 180 -17.19 -7.90 3.92
N GLY A 181 -16.67 -7.72 5.13
CA GLY A 181 -17.17 -6.75 6.11
C GLY A 181 -16.69 -5.30 5.90
N ALA A 182 -15.79 -5.03 4.94
CA ALA A 182 -15.30 -3.68 4.64
C ALA A 182 -16.20 -2.94 3.64
N THR A 183 -16.10 -1.60 3.63
CA THR A 183 -16.72 -0.73 2.62
C THR A 183 -15.65 0.04 1.88
N VAL A 184 -15.65 -0.07 0.56
CA VAL A 184 -14.78 0.69 -0.35
C VAL A 184 -15.59 1.84 -0.93
N THR A 185 -15.10 3.07 -0.84
CA THR A 185 -15.79 4.28 -1.32
C THR A 185 -14.92 5.03 -2.34
N MET A 186 -15.51 5.33 -3.49
CA MET A 186 -14.92 6.19 -4.52
C MET A 186 -14.94 7.66 -4.09
N LEU A 187 -13.77 8.29 -3.93
CA LEU A 187 -13.67 9.68 -3.49
C LEU A 187 -13.29 10.65 -4.62
N GLY A 188 -12.44 10.24 -5.55
CA GLY A 188 -11.93 11.08 -6.63
C GLY A 188 -11.53 10.25 -7.85
N PRO A 189 -11.37 10.87 -9.03
CA PRO A 189 -11.24 12.33 -9.25
C PRO A 189 -12.57 13.08 -9.16
N VAL A 190 -12.53 14.32 -8.66
CA VAL A 190 -13.73 15.19 -8.49
C VAL A 190 -13.86 16.26 -9.57
N ALA A 191 -12.87 16.38 -10.45
CA ALA A 191 -12.89 17.24 -11.63
C ALA A 191 -12.30 16.50 -12.84
N GLN A 192 -12.16 17.20 -13.96
CA GLN A 192 -11.53 16.69 -15.17
C GLN A 192 -10.12 17.25 -15.27
N TYR A 193 -9.15 16.37 -15.52
CA TYR A 193 -7.73 16.72 -15.54
C TYR A 193 -7.10 16.35 -16.88
N SER A 194 -6.15 17.17 -17.33
CA SER A 194 -5.31 16.85 -18.50
C SER A 194 -4.13 15.98 -18.12
N ASP A 195 -3.67 16.09 -16.87
CA ASP A 195 -2.63 15.23 -16.33
C ASP A 195 -3.25 13.89 -15.94
N THR A 196 -2.67 12.79 -16.42
CA THR A 196 -3.16 11.44 -16.15
C THR A 196 -3.07 11.11 -14.66
N ASN A 197 -2.06 11.60 -13.95
CA ASN A 197 -1.87 11.35 -12.51
C ASN A 197 -3.04 11.89 -11.70
N ASP A 198 -3.48 13.11 -12.02
CA ASP A 198 -4.63 13.77 -11.38
C ASP A 198 -5.97 13.08 -11.71
N THR A 199 -6.02 12.16 -12.68
CA THR A 199 -7.21 11.32 -12.92
C THR A 199 -7.32 10.12 -11.99
N SER A 200 -6.34 9.91 -11.08
CA SER A 200 -6.30 8.75 -10.20
C SER A 200 -7.62 8.48 -9.47
N ILE A 201 -8.14 7.26 -9.59
CA ILE A 201 -9.21 6.74 -8.73
C ILE A 201 -8.70 6.75 -7.30
N VAL A 202 -9.29 7.58 -6.43
CA VAL A 202 -8.99 7.64 -5.00
C VAL A 202 -10.04 6.83 -4.25
N LEU A 203 -9.60 5.82 -3.49
CA LEU A 203 -10.48 4.94 -2.73
C LEU A 203 -10.23 5.09 -1.23
N ARG A 204 -11.32 5.18 -0.48
CA ARG A 204 -11.32 5.00 0.97
C ARG A 204 -11.84 3.62 1.31
N ILE A 205 -11.15 2.90 2.19
CA ILE A 205 -11.57 1.60 2.70
C ILE A 205 -11.83 1.74 4.19
N ASP A 206 -13.05 1.44 4.63
CA ASP A 206 -13.43 1.44 6.05
C ASP A 206 -13.76 0.01 6.50
N TYR A 207 -13.15 -0.41 7.62
CA TYR A 207 -13.44 -1.68 8.29
C TYR A 207 -13.44 -1.48 9.80
N GLY A 208 -14.63 -1.56 10.41
CA GLY A 208 -14.84 -1.18 11.79
C GLY A 208 -14.38 0.26 12.07
N SER A 209 -13.40 0.45 12.95
CA SER A 209 -12.75 1.73 13.24
C SER A 209 -11.41 1.95 12.54
N THR A 210 -11.00 1.03 11.65
CA THR A 210 -9.78 1.17 10.84
C THR A 210 -10.10 1.68 9.45
N SER A 211 -9.24 2.55 8.92
CA SER A 211 -9.48 3.19 7.63
C SER A 211 -8.20 3.39 6.81
N PHE A 212 -8.31 3.16 5.51
CA PHE A 212 -7.23 3.28 4.53
C PHE A 212 -7.62 4.27 3.43
N LEU A 213 -6.64 5.01 2.90
CA LEU A 213 -6.81 5.88 1.74
C LEU A 213 -5.78 5.52 0.66
N LEU A 214 -6.27 5.03 -0.48
CA LEU A 214 -5.48 4.74 -1.68
C LEU A 214 -5.64 5.91 -2.65
N THR A 215 -4.54 6.53 -3.05
CA THR A 215 -4.55 7.80 -3.83
C THR A 215 -4.03 7.66 -5.25
N GLY A 216 -3.38 6.54 -5.58
CA GLY A 216 -2.61 6.40 -6.80
C GLY A 216 -1.55 7.50 -6.85
N ASP A 217 -1.51 8.20 -7.97
CA ASP A 217 -0.53 9.27 -8.24
C ASP A 217 -1.14 10.67 -8.20
N MET A 218 -2.32 10.83 -7.61
CA MET A 218 -3.00 12.12 -7.47
C MET A 218 -2.03 13.21 -7.00
N GLU A 219 -1.92 14.31 -7.75
CA GLU A 219 -0.99 15.41 -7.42
C GLU A 219 -1.71 16.57 -6.71
N LYS A 220 -0.93 17.56 -6.28
CA LYS A 220 -1.37 18.75 -5.51
C LYS A 220 -2.63 19.43 -6.03
N THR A 221 -2.85 19.46 -7.35
CA THR A 221 -4.04 20.07 -7.94
C THR A 221 -5.29 19.26 -7.59
N ALA A 222 -5.30 17.97 -7.92
CA ALA A 222 -6.42 17.08 -7.60
C ALA A 222 -6.59 16.87 -6.08
N GLU A 223 -5.49 16.85 -5.31
CA GLU A 223 -5.54 16.87 -3.85
C GLU A 223 -6.34 18.07 -3.31
N THR A 224 -6.05 19.27 -3.82
CA THR A 224 -6.71 20.49 -3.39
C THR A 224 -8.19 20.46 -3.73
N ASP A 225 -8.54 20.01 -4.93
CA ASP A 225 -9.93 19.87 -5.37
C ASP A 225 -10.68 18.83 -4.53
N LEU A 226 -10.04 17.71 -4.21
CA LEU A 226 -10.63 16.66 -3.39
C LEU A 226 -10.88 17.14 -1.95
N VAL A 227 -9.95 17.89 -1.35
CA VAL A 227 -10.17 18.54 -0.03
C VAL A 227 -11.34 19.53 -0.11
N ASN A 228 -11.39 20.36 -1.15
CA ASN A 228 -12.43 21.36 -1.34
C ASN A 228 -13.82 20.76 -1.63
N SER A 229 -13.87 19.52 -2.13
CA SER A 229 -15.13 18.81 -2.36
C SER A 229 -15.89 18.49 -1.06
N GLY A 230 -15.19 18.49 0.09
CA GLY A 230 -15.76 18.08 1.38
C GLY A 230 -15.85 16.57 1.58
N ALA A 231 -15.17 15.77 0.76
CA ALA A 231 -15.04 14.33 0.96
C ALA A 231 -14.44 14.00 2.34
N ASN A 232 -14.87 12.88 2.94
CA ASN A 232 -14.29 12.41 4.19
C ASN A 232 -12.93 11.74 3.93
N LEU A 233 -11.85 12.51 4.08
CA LEU A 233 -10.48 12.05 3.81
C LEU A 233 -9.77 11.45 5.01
N ARG A 234 -10.36 11.52 6.21
CA ARG A 234 -9.69 11.07 7.44
C ARG A 234 -9.42 9.56 7.42
N ALA A 235 -8.17 9.14 7.38
CA ALA A 235 -7.78 7.73 7.35
C ALA A 235 -6.69 7.43 8.38
N ASP A 236 -6.57 6.18 8.82
CA ASP A 236 -5.47 5.76 9.71
C ASP A 236 -4.19 5.48 8.90
N VAL A 237 -4.35 4.86 7.73
CA VAL A 237 -3.27 4.49 6.81
C VAL A 237 -3.45 5.23 5.49
N LEU A 238 -2.40 5.90 5.04
CA LEU A 238 -2.33 6.58 3.74
C LEU A 238 -1.36 5.84 2.82
N GLN A 239 -1.82 5.45 1.63
CA GLN A 239 -0.91 5.23 0.52
C GLN A 239 -0.37 6.59 0.08
N VAL A 240 0.92 6.83 0.26
CA VAL A 240 1.55 8.11 -0.08
C VAL A 240 1.58 8.24 -1.59
N GLY A 241 0.99 9.32 -2.09
CA GLY A 241 0.76 9.52 -3.51
C GLY A 241 2.04 9.57 -4.34
N HIS A 242 1.95 9.08 -5.58
CA HIS A 242 2.99 9.23 -6.61
C HIS A 242 4.36 8.76 -6.15
N HIS A 243 4.37 7.61 -5.46
CA HIS A 243 5.57 6.95 -4.94
C HIS A 243 6.41 7.81 -3.99
N GLY A 244 5.82 8.85 -3.37
CA GLY A 244 6.54 9.83 -2.58
C GLY A 244 7.19 10.95 -3.40
N SER A 245 6.66 11.25 -4.59
CA SER A 245 7.01 12.43 -5.38
C SER A 245 6.78 13.72 -4.59
N SER A 246 7.60 14.73 -4.84
CA SER A 246 7.40 16.09 -4.31
C SER A 246 6.19 16.80 -4.95
N THR A 247 5.54 16.22 -5.97
CA THR A 247 4.33 16.76 -6.62
C THR A 247 3.04 16.39 -5.90
N SER A 248 3.07 15.40 -5.02
CA SER A 248 1.94 14.91 -4.20
C SER A 248 2.22 15.08 -2.71
N THR A 249 1.28 14.60 -1.90
CA THR A 249 1.25 14.63 -0.43
C THR A 249 1.49 16.03 0.13
N SER A 250 0.66 17.00 -0.28
CA SER A 250 0.75 18.36 0.25
C SER A 250 0.33 18.47 1.72
N TYR A 251 0.81 19.51 2.42
CA TYR A 251 0.35 19.83 3.78
C TYR A 251 -1.17 20.01 3.86
N LEU A 252 -1.79 20.62 2.84
CA LEU A 252 -3.24 20.82 2.79
C LEU A 252 -3.97 19.47 2.81
N PHE A 253 -3.55 18.56 1.94
CA PHE A 253 -4.11 17.22 1.83
C PHE A 253 -3.84 16.40 3.09
N LEU A 254 -2.58 16.33 3.54
CA LEU A 254 -2.19 15.54 4.70
C LEU A 254 -2.90 16.00 5.98
N ASN A 255 -3.15 17.30 6.14
CA ASN A 255 -3.92 17.85 7.27
C ASN A 255 -5.43 17.52 7.20
N ALA A 256 -5.96 17.17 6.03
CA ALA A 256 -7.32 16.66 5.89
C ALA A 256 -7.39 15.14 6.15
N VAL A 257 -6.33 14.41 5.81
CA VAL A 257 -6.24 12.94 6.01
C VAL A 257 -5.92 12.58 7.47
N LEU A 258 -4.99 13.30 8.11
CA LEU A 258 -4.46 13.02 9.45
C LEU A 258 -4.09 11.55 9.69
N PRO A 259 -3.27 10.93 8.81
CA PRO A 259 -2.91 9.53 8.94
C PRO A 259 -1.94 9.34 10.11
N LYS A 260 -1.97 8.15 10.70
CA LYS A 260 -0.92 7.69 11.62
C LYS A 260 0.23 7.04 10.86
N MET A 261 -0.07 6.46 9.69
CA MET A 261 0.87 5.68 8.90
C MET A 261 0.83 6.08 7.43
N GLY A 262 2.02 6.17 6.82
CA GLY A 262 2.20 6.45 5.39
C GLY A 262 2.99 5.33 4.72
N ILE A 263 2.42 4.70 3.70
CA ILE A 263 3.06 3.65 2.92
C ILE A 263 3.54 4.21 1.59
N ILE A 264 4.83 4.11 1.32
CA ILE A 264 5.45 4.57 0.08
C ILE A 264 5.85 3.35 -0.75
N SER A 265 5.14 3.14 -1.86
CA SER A 265 5.53 2.14 -2.87
C SER A 265 6.50 2.78 -3.85
N CYS A 266 7.77 2.39 -3.77
CA CYS A 266 8.84 2.88 -4.64
C CYS A 266 9.93 1.82 -4.83
N GLY A 267 10.76 2.00 -5.86
CA GLY A 267 11.81 1.03 -6.19
C GLY A 267 13.19 1.40 -5.65
N VAL A 268 13.98 0.37 -5.31
CA VAL A 268 15.40 0.51 -4.93
C VAL A 268 16.17 1.23 -6.03
N ASN A 269 16.88 2.31 -5.67
CA ASN A 269 17.69 3.11 -6.60
C ASN A 269 16.91 3.56 -7.86
N ASN A 270 15.61 3.85 -7.72
CA ASN A 270 14.81 4.36 -8.82
C ASN A 270 15.40 5.66 -9.39
N LYS A 271 15.16 5.92 -10.68
CA LYS A 271 15.76 7.05 -11.41
C LYS A 271 15.11 8.40 -11.12
N TYR A 272 13.96 8.39 -10.45
CA TYR A 272 13.17 9.58 -10.12
C TYR A 272 13.67 10.25 -8.83
N GLY A 273 14.44 9.53 -8.01
CA GLY A 273 14.84 10.00 -6.69
C GLY A 273 13.71 9.87 -5.66
N HIS A 274 12.74 8.98 -5.90
CA HIS A 274 11.63 8.72 -4.99
C HIS A 274 12.07 7.85 -3.79
N PRO A 275 11.47 8.05 -2.61
CA PRO A 275 10.69 9.22 -2.23
C PRO A 275 11.57 10.48 -2.13
N HIS A 276 11.01 11.63 -2.49
CA HIS A 276 11.69 12.92 -2.34
C HIS A 276 11.76 13.32 -0.87
N GLU A 277 12.84 14.01 -0.49
CA GLU A 277 13.01 14.50 0.89
C GLU A 277 11.92 15.50 1.28
N GLU A 278 11.42 16.31 0.35
CA GLU A 278 10.30 17.21 0.61
C GLU A 278 9.08 16.45 1.12
N THR A 279 8.77 15.30 0.55
CA THR A 279 7.63 14.47 0.95
C THR A 279 7.88 13.78 2.28
N LEU A 280 9.08 13.24 2.50
CA LEU A 280 9.48 12.66 3.79
C LEU A 280 9.45 13.70 4.91
N SER A 281 9.86 14.94 4.64
CA SER A 281 9.80 16.04 5.60
C SER A 281 8.37 16.39 5.96
N ILE A 282 7.44 16.45 4.99
CA ILE A 282 6.02 16.71 5.24
C ILE A 282 5.41 15.63 6.14
N LEU A 283 5.69 14.36 5.84
CA LEU A 283 5.20 13.22 6.63
C LEU A 283 5.76 13.25 8.07
N ARG A 284 7.05 13.57 8.21
CA ARG A 284 7.71 13.71 9.51
C ARG A 284 7.13 14.87 10.33
N ASP A 285 6.92 16.03 9.72
CA ASP A 285 6.34 17.21 10.39
C ASP A 285 4.91 16.94 10.87
N ALA A 286 4.20 16.04 10.19
CA ALA A 286 2.87 15.55 10.58
C ALA A 286 2.90 14.39 11.60
N GLY A 287 4.08 13.87 11.96
CA GLY A 287 4.23 12.75 12.91
C GLY A 287 3.72 11.42 12.35
N VAL A 288 3.83 11.21 11.04
CA VAL A 288 3.39 9.99 10.36
C VAL A 288 4.49 8.94 10.38
N ASP A 289 4.15 7.72 10.80
CA ASP A 289 5.06 6.57 10.72
C ASP A 289 5.19 6.13 9.25
N VAL A 290 6.41 6.19 8.71
CA VAL A 290 6.68 5.93 7.29
C VAL A 290 7.15 4.50 7.08
N TYR A 291 6.55 3.81 6.11
CA TYR A 291 6.98 2.51 5.63
C TYR A 291 7.25 2.58 4.13
N ARG A 292 8.24 1.81 3.66
CA ARG A 292 8.71 1.89 2.27
C ARG A 292 9.01 0.53 1.66
N THR A 293 8.45 0.25 0.49
CA THR A 293 8.65 -1.05 -0.18
C THR A 293 10.11 -1.26 -0.59
N ASP A 294 10.83 -0.21 -1.01
CA ASP A 294 12.23 -0.32 -1.41
C ASP A 294 13.18 -0.75 -0.28
N LEU A 295 12.78 -0.56 0.98
CA LEU A 295 13.58 -0.93 2.14
C LEU A 295 13.02 -2.14 2.90
N GLN A 296 11.70 -2.32 2.86
CA GLN A 296 10.99 -3.29 3.70
C GLN A 296 10.35 -4.44 2.92
N GLY A 297 10.46 -4.42 1.58
CA GLY A 297 9.77 -5.36 0.70
C GLY A 297 8.25 -5.14 0.75
N THR A 298 7.48 -6.19 0.54
CA THR A 298 6.02 -6.14 0.65
C THR A 298 5.62 -5.78 2.08
N ILE A 299 4.72 -4.80 2.21
CA ILE A 299 4.18 -4.35 3.50
C ILE A 299 2.74 -4.82 3.61
N THR A 300 2.43 -5.62 4.64
CA THR A 300 1.09 -6.14 4.89
C THR A 300 0.51 -5.52 6.15
N ILE A 301 -0.70 -4.99 6.05
CA ILE A 301 -1.42 -4.42 7.19
C ILE A 301 -2.67 -5.27 7.41
N GLY A 302 -2.78 -5.92 8.55
CA GLY A 302 -4.01 -6.63 8.92
C GLY A 302 -4.77 -5.90 10.01
N SER A 303 -6.09 -6.01 9.96
CA SER A 303 -7.02 -5.34 10.88
C SER A 303 -8.10 -6.30 11.39
N ASP A 304 -8.36 -6.22 12.70
CA ASP A 304 -9.50 -6.89 13.35
C ASP A 304 -10.77 -6.02 13.41
N GLY A 305 -10.72 -4.86 12.74
CA GLY A 305 -11.79 -3.85 12.74
C GLY A 305 -11.69 -2.87 13.92
N GLN A 306 -10.77 -3.05 14.86
CA GLN A 306 -10.54 -2.12 15.97
C GLN A 306 -9.09 -1.65 16.04
N ASN A 307 -8.16 -2.58 15.84
CA ASN A 307 -6.72 -2.36 15.80
C ASN A 307 -6.17 -2.88 14.46
N TYR A 308 -4.99 -2.40 14.10
CA TYR A 308 -4.24 -2.93 12.96
C TYR A 308 -2.79 -3.24 13.36
N THR A 309 -2.21 -4.21 12.67
CA THR A 309 -0.80 -4.64 12.79
C THR A 309 -0.12 -4.55 11.45
N VAL A 310 1.20 -4.34 11.45
CA VAL A 310 2.00 -4.27 10.22
C VAL A 310 3.03 -5.39 10.20
N GLY A 311 3.10 -6.10 9.09
CA GLY A 311 4.17 -7.04 8.74
C GLY A 311 4.98 -6.51 7.56
N THR A 312 6.28 -6.80 7.56
CA THR A 312 7.23 -6.41 6.50
C THR A 312 8.18 -7.56 6.19
N GLU A 313 8.57 -7.74 4.93
CA GLU A 313 9.51 -8.79 4.53
C GLU A 313 10.94 -8.52 5.02
N HIS A 314 11.32 -7.25 5.14
CA HIS A 314 12.64 -6.82 5.57
C HIS A 314 12.55 -5.79 6.70
N PHE A 315 13.50 -5.87 7.62
CA PHE A 315 13.66 -4.84 8.64
C PHE A 315 14.43 -3.64 8.08
N ALA A 316 13.86 -2.45 8.26
CA ALA A 316 14.54 -1.18 8.06
C ALA A 316 14.47 -0.37 9.36
N ALA A 317 15.58 0.21 9.77
CA ALA A 317 15.61 1.09 10.94
C ALA A 317 15.05 2.48 10.60
N ASP A 318 14.46 3.18 11.57
CA ASP A 318 13.88 4.53 11.39
C ASP A 318 14.80 5.53 10.67
N PRO A 319 16.14 5.57 10.94
CA PRO A 319 17.06 6.41 10.18
C PRO A 319 17.11 6.15 8.67
N ALA A 320 16.82 4.93 8.22
CA ALA A 320 16.79 4.61 6.80
C ALA A 320 15.44 5.03 6.17
N LEU A 321 14.36 4.88 6.93
CA LEU A 321 13.01 5.28 6.52
C LEU A 321 12.88 6.81 6.42
N ASN A 322 13.55 7.53 7.34
CA ASN A 322 13.58 8.98 7.43
C ASN A 322 15.02 9.51 7.60
N PRO A 323 15.82 9.58 6.52
CA PRO A 323 17.26 9.87 6.58
C PRO A 323 17.62 11.26 7.09
N THR A 324 16.72 12.23 7.04
CA THR A 324 16.96 13.56 7.62
C THR A 324 16.21 13.80 8.94
N ASP A 325 15.67 12.74 9.56
CA ASP A 325 15.07 12.85 10.88
C ASP A 325 16.11 13.34 11.91
N PRO A 326 15.85 14.46 12.62
CA PRO A 326 16.72 14.92 13.70
C PRO A 326 17.00 13.86 14.76
N ALA A 327 16.09 12.92 15.02
CA ALA A 327 16.29 11.80 15.94
C ALA A 327 17.28 10.75 15.40
N ALA A 328 17.31 10.53 14.08
CA ALA A 328 18.31 9.71 13.39
C ALA A 328 19.70 10.39 13.35
N SER A 329 19.74 11.71 13.46
CA SER A 329 20.97 12.54 13.53
C SER A 329 21.52 12.70 14.96
N SER A 330 21.35 11.70 15.84
CA SER A 330 21.95 11.74 17.20
C SER A 330 23.49 11.75 17.23
N THR A 331 24.15 11.90 16.07
CA THR A 331 25.54 12.35 15.97
C THR A 331 25.77 13.41 14.88
N ALA A 332 25.04 14.55 14.86
CA ALA A 332 25.59 15.92 14.65
C ALA A 332 24.51 17.02 14.46
N GLN A 333 24.47 17.96 15.42
CA GLN A 333 24.14 19.42 15.37
C GLN A 333 23.84 20.06 14.00
N GLN A 334 22.86 20.97 13.78
CA GLN A 334 22.46 22.20 14.49
C GLN A 334 21.16 22.73 13.82
N ALA A 335 20.08 23.03 14.54
CA ALA A 335 18.81 23.42 13.89
C ALA A 335 18.66 24.94 13.70
N TYR A 336 18.93 25.75 14.72
CA TYR A 336 18.73 27.21 14.64
C TYR A 336 19.75 28.02 15.44
N ILE A 337 20.15 29.17 14.90
CA ILE A 337 21.09 30.11 15.51
C ILE A 337 20.32 31.36 15.96
N GLY A 338 20.15 31.53 17.26
CA GLY A 338 19.59 32.72 17.90
C GLY A 338 20.60 33.84 18.08
N ASN A 339 20.17 35.09 17.90
CA ASN A 339 20.90 36.29 18.28
C ASN A 339 20.45 36.77 19.65
N VAL A 340 21.34 36.68 20.66
CA VAL A 340 21.01 37.05 22.06
C VAL A 340 20.55 38.50 22.23
N ASN A 341 20.94 39.40 21.32
CA ASN A 341 20.59 40.82 21.39
C ASN A 341 19.25 41.13 20.71
N SER A 342 19.02 40.63 19.50
CA SER A 342 17.80 40.95 18.74
C SER A 342 16.63 40.02 19.06
N LYS A 343 16.88 38.91 19.77
CA LYS A 343 15.90 37.84 20.01
C LYS A 343 15.28 37.33 18.70
N LYS A 344 16.10 37.25 17.65
CA LYS A 344 15.75 36.56 16.39
C LYS A 344 16.53 35.29 16.24
N PHE A 345 15.93 34.25 15.67
CA PHE A 345 16.64 33.02 15.32
C PHE A 345 16.62 32.76 13.82
N HIS A 346 17.66 32.09 13.35
CA HIS A 346 18.07 32.00 11.96
C HIS A 346 18.39 30.55 11.60
N LEU A 347 18.20 30.17 10.33
CA LEU A 347 18.84 28.96 9.82
C LEU A 347 20.36 29.17 9.73
N PRO A 348 21.18 28.11 9.85
CA PRO A 348 22.65 28.20 9.68
C PRO A 348 23.10 28.75 8.32
N THR A 349 22.22 28.71 7.31
CA THR A 349 22.46 29.23 5.97
C THR A 349 22.06 30.71 5.80
N CYS A 350 21.58 31.38 6.86
CA CYS A 350 21.10 32.75 6.78
C CYS A 350 22.22 33.72 6.37
N PRO A 351 22.03 34.61 5.38
CA PRO A 351 23.04 35.59 4.99
C PRO A 351 23.30 36.67 6.07
N ASN A 352 22.41 36.76 7.07
CA ASN A 352 22.43 37.77 8.13
C ASN A 352 22.63 37.14 9.52
N LEU A 353 23.55 36.17 9.64
CA LEU A 353 23.86 35.58 10.93
C LEU A 353 24.48 36.60 11.90
N PRO A 354 24.14 36.52 13.21
CA PRO A 354 24.83 37.30 14.22
C PRO A 354 26.30 36.88 14.36
N ALA A 355 27.15 37.79 14.83
CA ALA A 355 28.52 37.45 15.21
C ALA A 355 28.53 36.31 16.24
N GLU A 356 29.49 35.38 16.16
CA GLU A 356 29.56 34.16 16.98
C GLU A 356 29.38 34.42 18.49
N LYS A 357 30.00 35.48 19.02
CA LYS A 357 29.86 35.88 20.43
C LYS A 357 28.42 36.22 20.88
N ASN A 358 27.52 36.46 19.93
CA ASN A 358 26.11 36.78 20.15
C ASN A 358 25.18 35.63 19.76
N GLN A 359 25.74 34.45 19.45
CA GLN A 359 24.97 33.27 19.06
C GLN A 359 24.52 32.47 20.28
N ILE A 360 23.29 31.97 20.23
CA ILE A 360 22.79 30.88 21.05
C ILE A 360 22.21 29.83 20.11
N LEU A 361 22.39 28.55 20.41
CA LEU A 361 21.92 27.47 19.54
C LEU A 361 20.62 26.90 20.08
N PHE A 362 19.69 26.64 19.18
CA PHE A 362 18.46 25.89 19.45
C PHE A 362 18.44 24.62 18.61
N SER A 363 17.95 23.56 19.24
CA SER A 363 17.75 22.24 18.65
C SER A 363 16.45 22.14 17.84
N SER A 364 15.49 23.07 18.03
CA SER A 364 14.27 23.15 17.23
C SER A 364 13.73 24.57 17.09
N TYR A 365 12.82 24.76 16.13
CA TYR A 365 12.08 26.01 15.95
C TYR A 365 11.27 26.35 17.21
N GLN A 366 10.61 25.34 17.77
CA GLN A 366 9.77 25.48 18.96
C GLN A 366 10.58 25.87 20.20
N GLU A 367 11.75 25.28 20.41
CA GLU A 367 12.66 25.65 21.51
C GLU A 367 13.06 27.13 21.41
N ALA A 368 13.36 27.63 20.21
CA ALA A 368 13.69 29.03 19.99
C ALA A 368 12.51 29.96 20.33
N VAL A 369 11.29 29.59 19.93
CA VAL A 369 10.07 30.36 20.21
C VAL A 369 9.75 30.36 21.71
N GLU A 370 9.82 29.21 22.37
CA GLU A 370 9.61 29.07 23.82
C GLU A 370 10.67 29.85 24.62
N ALA A 371 11.91 29.93 24.12
CA ALA A 371 12.97 30.77 24.66
C ALA A 371 12.77 32.29 24.40
N GLY A 372 11.67 32.68 23.74
CA GLY A 372 11.29 34.07 23.47
C GLY A 372 11.95 34.67 22.24
N TYR A 373 12.36 33.86 21.26
CA TYR A 373 12.95 34.32 20.01
C TYR A 373 11.92 34.27 18.87
N THR A 374 12.06 35.17 17.92
CA THR A 374 11.19 35.28 16.73
C THR A 374 11.93 34.88 15.46
N PRO A 375 11.26 34.27 14.47
CA PRO A 375 11.94 33.79 13.27
C PRO A 375 12.47 34.95 12.42
N CYS A 376 13.64 34.75 11.81
CA CYS A 376 14.18 35.69 10.84
C CYS A 376 13.46 35.56 9.49
N SER A 377 12.64 36.55 9.16
CA SER A 377 11.85 36.64 7.92
C SER A 377 12.64 36.54 6.60
N SER A 378 13.97 36.62 6.64
CA SER A 378 14.84 36.47 5.46
C SER A 378 15.23 35.03 5.15
N CYS A 379 15.21 34.13 6.15
CA CYS A 379 15.64 32.74 5.99
C CYS A 379 14.60 31.73 6.49
N ILE A 380 13.60 32.17 7.23
CA ILE A 380 12.50 31.36 7.76
C ILE A 380 11.22 32.11 7.37
N LYS A 381 10.42 31.55 6.46
CA LYS A 381 9.24 32.18 5.86
C LYS A 381 7.95 31.63 6.44
#